data_AF-A0A922ST09-F1
#
_entry.id   AF-A0A922ST09-F1
#
_cell.length_a   1.000
_cell.length_b   1.000
_cell.length_c   1.000
_cell.angle_alpha   90.00
_cell.angle_beta   90.00
_cell.angle_gamma   90.00
#
_symmetry.space_group_name_H-M   'P 1'
#
loop_
_entity.id
_entity.type
_entity.pdbx_description
1 polymer ?
#
loop_
_entity_poly.entity_id
_entity_poly.type
_entity_poly.pdbx_seq_one_letter_code
_entity_poly.pdbx_strand_id
1 'polypeptide(L)'
;MQRTPLWKACEVKTTYRPDIFIHNGPGAITRVLHHMCEESDPNKWSANTCQGLEVYGPEYFYPVHYTRNNDYFKTGELKNVENAYTHHLWNKLTFNTTIEKDSPYDRMAQKLCPLIYEMYGEDFGT
;
A
#
# COMPACT_ATOMS: atom_id res chain seq x y z
N MET A 1 -18.40 -28.94 -16.51
CA MET A 1 -17.17 -28.58 -15.77
C MET A 1 -16.40 -27.56 -16.60
N GLN A 2 -16.49 -26.27 -16.25
CA GLN A 2 -15.65 -25.24 -16.87
C GLN A 2 -14.22 -25.45 -16.37
N ARG A 3 -13.30 -25.82 -17.28
CA ARG A 3 -11.89 -25.90 -16.95
C ARG A 3 -11.40 -24.49 -16.65
N THR A 4 -10.87 -24.28 -15.45
CA THR A 4 -10.13 -23.05 -15.11
C THR A 4 -9.03 -22.86 -16.15
N PRO A 5 -8.97 -21.72 -16.86
CA PRO A 5 -7.95 -21.48 -17.86
C PRO A 5 -6.55 -21.68 -17.29
N LEU A 6 -5.68 -22.39 -18.02
CA LEU A 6 -4.31 -22.74 -17.59
C LEU A 6 -3.47 -21.52 -17.13
N TRP A 7 -3.78 -20.31 -17.61
CA TRP A 7 -3.10 -19.09 -17.19
C TRP A 7 -3.35 -18.73 -15.72
N LYS A 8 -4.53 -19.06 -15.15
CA LYS A 8 -4.88 -18.71 -13.75
C LYS A 8 -3.91 -19.32 -12.73
N ALA A 9 -3.30 -20.48 -13.04
CA ALA A 9 -2.44 -21.21 -12.12
C ALA A 9 -0.94 -21.11 -12.44
N CYS A 10 -0.55 -20.39 -13.50
CA CYS A 10 0.83 -20.40 -14.01
C CYS A 10 1.40 -19.01 -14.31
N GLU A 11 0.73 -17.94 -13.89
CA GLU A 11 1.14 -16.55 -14.18
C GLU A 11 2.64 -16.31 -13.93
N VAL A 12 3.06 -16.44 -12.67
CA VAL A 12 4.48 -16.27 -12.26
C VAL A 12 5.40 -17.21 -13.04
N LYS A 13 5.00 -18.46 -13.25
CA LYS A 13 5.81 -19.45 -13.98
C LYS A 13 6.09 -19.00 -15.42
N THR A 14 5.12 -18.36 -16.08
CA THR A 14 5.20 -17.99 -17.50
C THR A 14 5.76 -16.59 -17.75
N THR A 15 5.68 -15.68 -16.78
CA THR A 15 6.13 -14.29 -16.92
C THR A 15 7.31 -13.94 -16.03
N TYR A 16 7.89 -14.91 -15.32
CA TYR A 16 8.95 -14.65 -14.33
C TYR A 16 10.09 -13.76 -14.88
N ARG A 17 10.43 -12.72 -14.12
CA ARG A 17 11.53 -11.80 -14.40
C ARG A 17 12.49 -11.73 -13.22
N PRO A 18 13.63 -12.45 -13.23
CA PRO A 18 14.51 -12.54 -12.07
C PRO A 18 15.06 -11.18 -11.61
N ASP A 19 15.12 -10.22 -12.52
CA ASP A 19 15.64 -8.87 -12.35
C ASP A 19 14.62 -7.86 -11.79
N ILE A 20 13.33 -8.22 -11.73
CA ILE A 20 12.25 -7.26 -11.41
C ILE A 20 11.33 -7.83 -10.32
N PHE A 21 11.65 -7.55 -9.05
CA PHE A 21 10.83 -7.96 -7.90
C PHE A 21 9.34 -7.58 -8.04
N ILE A 22 9.07 -6.32 -8.42
CA ILE A 22 7.69 -5.82 -8.53
C ILE A 22 6.89 -6.55 -9.61
N HIS A 23 7.55 -7.04 -10.66
CA HIS A 23 6.91 -7.78 -11.75
C HIS A 23 6.37 -9.13 -11.28
N ASN A 24 7.13 -9.81 -10.41
CA ASN A 24 6.80 -11.15 -9.90
C ASN A 24 5.90 -11.12 -8.65
N GLY A 25 5.88 -10.00 -7.91
CA GLY A 25 5.06 -9.83 -6.72
C GLY A 25 3.74 -9.13 -7.05
N PRO A 26 3.57 -7.83 -6.71
CA PRO A 26 2.33 -7.10 -6.96
C PRO A 26 1.87 -7.14 -8.44
N GLY A 27 2.80 -7.01 -9.39
CA GLY A 27 2.47 -7.04 -10.81
C GLY A 27 1.85 -8.36 -11.27
N ALA A 28 2.26 -9.50 -10.68
CA ALA A 28 1.67 -10.80 -10.95
C ALA A 28 0.19 -10.82 -10.54
N ILE A 29 -0.10 -10.35 -9.33
CA ILE A 29 -1.48 -10.25 -8.81
C ILE A 29 -2.31 -9.34 -9.72
N THR A 30 -1.81 -8.16 -10.09
CA THR A 30 -2.52 -7.23 -10.98
C THR A 30 -2.81 -7.85 -12.35
N ARG A 31 -1.88 -8.61 -12.95
CA ARG A 31 -2.12 -9.30 -14.23
C ARG A 31 -3.18 -10.40 -14.11
N VAL A 32 -3.19 -11.17 -13.02
CA VAL A 32 -4.27 -12.13 -12.75
C VAL A 32 -5.61 -11.41 -12.63
N LEU A 33 -5.66 -10.29 -11.91
CA LEU A 33 -6.88 -9.49 -11.74
C LEU A 33 -7.39 -8.92 -13.06
N HIS A 34 -6.52 -8.44 -13.95
CA HIS A 34 -6.92 -8.00 -15.29
C HIS A 34 -7.63 -9.07 -16.12
N HIS A 35 -7.34 -10.35 -15.87
CA HIS A 35 -8.01 -11.44 -16.55
C HIS A 35 -9.22 -11.99 -15.79
N MET A 36 -9.30 -11.75 -14.47
CA MET A 36 -10.45 -12.13 -13.64
C MET A 36 -11.56 -11.09 -13.68
N CYS A 37 -11.20 -9.81 -13.75
CA CYS A 37 -12.15 -8.72 -13.75
C CYS A 37 -12.60 -8.41 -15.18
N GLU A 38 -13.90 -8.22 -15.37
CA GLU A 38 -14.50 -7.86 -16.67
C GLU A 38 -14.29 -6.37 -17.00
N GLU A 39 -13.84 -5.58 -16.01
CA GLU A 39 -13.50 -4.17 -16.14
C GLU A 39 -12.00 -3.98 -16.35
N SER A 40 -11.68 -3.15 -17.34
CA SER A 40 -10.32 -2.82 -17.76
C SER A 40 -9.62 -1.80 -16.86
N ASP A 41 -10.38 -0.86 -16.29
CA ASP A 41 -9.88 0.17 -15.38
C ASP A 41 -9.77 -0.39 -13.95
N PRO A 42 -8.55 -0.57 -13.39
CA PRO A 42 -8.38 -1.12 -12.06
C PRO A 42 -9.06 -0.32 -10.94
N ASN A 43 -9.32 0.97 -11.17
CA ASN A 43 -10.01 1.83 -10.19
C ASN A 43 -11.50 1.49 -10.05
N LYS A 44 -12.04 0.65 -10.93
CA LYS A 44 -13.43 0.20 -10.93
C LYS A 44 -13.56 -1.29 -10.61
N TRP A 45 -12.47 -1.92 -10.18
CA TRP A 45 -12.50 -3.29 -9.68
C TRP A 45 -13.26 -3.35 -8.35
N SER A 46 -14.15 -4.33 -8.24
CA SER A 46 -15.04 -4.56 -7.10
C SER A 46 -15.54 -6.01 -7.14
N ALA A 47 -16.24 -6.48 -6.10
CA ALA A 47 -16.86 -7.81 -6.15
C ALA A 47 -17.77 -8.01 -7.37
N ASN A 48 -18.45 -6.96 -7.83
CA ASN A 48 -19.35 -7.02 -8.99
C ASN A 48 -18.59 -7.18 -10.31
N THR A 49 -17.41 -6.57 -10.43
CA THR A 49 -16.61 -6.58 -11.66
C THR A 49 -15.54 -7.67 -11.67
N CYS A 50 -15.27 -8.32 -10.53
CA CYS A 50 -14.17 -9.27 -10.32
C CYS A 50 -14.62 -10.64 -9.79
N GLN A 51 -15.73 -11.20 -10.29
CA GLN A 51 -16.19 -12.56 -9.96
C GLN A 51 -16.39 -12.78 -8.44
N GLY A 52 -16.86 -11.77 -7.72
CA GLY A 52 -17.08 -11.81 -6.27
C GLY A 52 -15.87 -11.47 -5.41
N LEU A 53 -14.69 -11.20 -6.00
CA LEU A 53 -13.52 -10.72 -5.27
C LEU A 53 -13.64 -9.22 -5.02
N GLU A 54 -13.74 -8.82 -3.76
CA GLU A 54 -13.70 -7.40 -3.39
C GLU A 54 -12.27 -6.86 -3.56
N VAL A 55 -12.16 -5.75 -4.30
CA VAL A 55 -10.90 -5.05 -4.54
C VAL A 55 -11.07 -3.61 -4.08
N TYR A 56 -10.26 -3.22 -3.12
CA TYR A 56 -10.29 -1.86 -2.56
C TYR A 56 -9.30 -0.96 -3.27
N GLY A 57 -9.68 0.31 -3.41
CA GLY A 57 -8.83 1.35 -3.96
C GLY A 57 -7.63 1.69 -3.06
N PRO A 58 -6.61 2.35 -3.63
CA PRO A 58 -5.41 2.75 -2.89
C PRO A 58 -5.69 3.72 -1.75
N GLU A 59 -6.79 4.47 -1.75
CA GLU A 59 -7.18 5.39 -0.68
C GLU A 59 -7.34 4.72 0.69
N TYR A 60 -7.63 3.42 0.73
CA TYR A 60 -7.78 2.67 1.98
C TYR A 60 -6.43 2.19 2.56
N PHE A 61 -5.43 1.93 1.72
CA PHE A 61 -4.19 1.25 2.13
C PHE A 61 -2.90 2.06 1.87
N TYR A 62 -2.94 2.90 0.83
CA TYR A 62 -1.86 3.74 0.31
C TYR A 62 -2.37 5.17 0.02
N PRO A 63 -2.99 5.85 1.01
CA PRO A 63 -3.64 7.14 0.79
C PRO A 63 -2.65 8.25 0.35
N VAL A 64 -1.36 8.08 0.67
CA VAL A 64 -0.27 8.93 0.20
C VAL A 64 0.64 8.11 -0.69
N HIS A 65 0.77 8.51 -1.95
CA HIS A 65 1.67 7.89 -2.90
C HIS A 65 3.14 7.98 -2.44
N TYR A 66 3.95 6.95 -2.70
CA TYR A 66 5.31 6.81 -2.14
C TYR A 66 6.26 7.96 -2.49
N THR A 67 6.05 8.62 -3.63
CA THR A 67 6.82 9.82 -4.03
C THR A 67 6.60 11.01 -3.10
N ARG A 68 5.54 10.97 -2.29
CA ARG A 68 5.17 11.98 -1.30
C ARG A 68 5.35 11.49 0.14
N ASN A 69 6.13 10.44 0.38
CA ASN A 69 6.32 9.92 1.74
C ASN A 69 6.84 10.96 2.74
N ASN A 70 7.57 11.98 2.28
CA ASN A 70 8.01 13.08 3.13
C ASN A 70 6.86 13.85 3.79
N ASP A 71 5.65 13.82 3.22
CA ASP A 71 4.47 14.47 3.80
C ASP A 71 4.06 13.86 5.15
N TYR A 72 4.48 12.62 5.43
CA TYR A 72 4.27 11.99 6.73
C TYR A 72 5.16 12.56 7.83
N PHE A 73 6.34 13.05 7.49
CA PHE A 73 7.40 13.35 8.45
C PHE A 73 7.65 14.84 8.64
N LYS A 74 6.97 15.68 7.85
CA LYS A 74 7.00 17.14 7.97
C LYS A 74 5.82 17.65 8.76
N THR A 75 6.01 18.77 9.45
CA THR A 75 4.96 19.48 10.15
C THR A 75 3.83 19.86 9.19
N GLY A 76 2.60 19.50 9.55
CA GLY A 76 1.43 19.73 8.71
C GLY A 76 0.41 18.60 8.79
N GLU A 77 -0.53 18.59 7.84
CA GLU A 77 -1.62 17.61 7.79
C GLU A 77 -1.64 16.87 6.46
N LEU A 78 -1.96 15.57 6.53
CA LEU A 78 -2.26 14.78 5.35
C LEU A 78 -3.66 15.11 4.87
N LYS A 79 -3.82 15.35 3.58
CA LYS A 79 -5.12 15.61 2.95
C LYS A 79 -5.68 14.33 2.35
N ASN A 80 -7.00 14.15 2.42
CA ASN A 80 -7.72 13.04 1.79
C ASN A 80 -7.30 11.67 2.32
N VAL A 81 -7.10 11.57 3.64
CA VAL A 81 -6.69 10.32 4.31
C VAL A 81 -7.72 9.82 5.32
N GLU A 82 -8.91 10.43 5.36
CA GLU A 82 -9.92 10.19 6.38
C GLU A 82 -10.47 8.75 6.34
N ASN A 83 -10.43 8.12 5.16
CA ASN A 83 -10.90 6.75 4.93
C ASN A 83 -9.78 5.70 5.03
N ALA A 84 -8.55 6.10 5.33
CA ALA A 84 -7.41 5.20 5.33
C ALA A 84 -7.49 4.20 6.50
N TYR A 85 -7.35 2.91 6.18
CA TYR A 85 -7.18 1.84 7.16
C TYR A 85 -5.71 1.66 7.55
N THR A 86 -4.80 1.88 6.59
CA THR A 86 -3.37 1.76 6.83
C THR A 86 -2.58 2.87 6.15
N HIS A 87 -1.40 3.15 6.69
CA HIS A 87 -0.40 4.02 6.08
C HIS A 87 0.86 3.23 5.77
N HIS A 88 1.21 3.16 4.49
CA HIS A 88 2.44 2.49 4.06
C HIS A 88 3.57 3.50 3.84
N LEU A 89 4.60 3.44 4.69
CA LEU A 89 5.66 4.44 4.74
C LEU A 89 6.87 4.11 3.87
N TRP A 90 6.97 2.89 3.34
CA TRP A 90 8.13 2.40 2.59
C TRP A 90 9.47 2.58 3.31
N ASN A 91 9.76 1.72 4.30
CA ASN A 91 10.98 1.80 5.12
C ASN A 91 12.27 2.00 4.32
N LYS A 92 12.41 1.37 3.14
CA LYS A 92 13.59 1.56 2.27
C LYS A 92 13.79 3.02 1.82
N LEU A 93 12.71 3.78 1.66
CA LEU A 93 12.72 5.17 1.23
C LEU A 93 12.79 6.15 2.41
N THR A 94 12.40 5.74 3.60
CA THR A 94 12.21 6.63 4.76
C THR A 94 13.13 6.32 5.94
N PHE A 95 14.01 5.31 5.84
CA PHE A 95 14.85 4.85 6.95
C PHE A 95 15.74 5.94 7.58
N ASN A 96 16.08 6.99 6.83
CA ASN A 96 16.94 8.09 7.27
C ASN A 96 16.20 9.44 7.27
N THR A 97 14.87 9.41 7.32
CA THR A 97 14.05 10.62 7.35
C THR A 97 13.88 11.07 8.80
N THR A 98 14.27 12.30 9.10
CA THR A 98 13.98 12.94 10.39
C THR A 98 12.48 13.11 10.57
N ILE A 99 11.97 12.78 11.75
CA ILE A 99 10.57 12.96 12.10
C ILE A 99 10.43 14.34 12.76
N GLU A 100 9.81 15.29 12.09
CA GLU A 100 9.47 16.58 12.72
C GLU A 100 8.38 16.37 13.78
N LYS A 101 8.49 17.09 14.90
CA LYS A 101 7.42 17.14 15.91
C LYS A 101 6.14 17.69 15.28
N ASP A 102 4.98 17.21 15.75
CA ASP A 102 3.65 17.53 15.21
C ASP A 102 3.40 17.10 13.75
N SER A 103 4.35 16.38 13.12
CA SER A 103 4.13 15.75 11.83
C SER A 103 3.02 14.70 11.89
N PRO A 104 2.41 14.32 10.75
CA PRO A 104 1.42 13.25 10.73
C PRO A 104 1.90 11.94 11.34
N TYR A 105 3.15 11.54 11.08
CA TYR A 105 3.72 10.31 11.65
C TYR A 105 3.93 10.43 13.16
N ASP A 106 4.44 11.57 13.64
CA ASP A 106 4.60 11.84 15.07
C ASP A 106 3.26 11.73 15.82
N ARG A 107 2.22 12.41 15.32
CA ARG A 107 0.86 12.34 15.89
C ARG A 107 0.25 10.94 15.83
N MET A 108 0.46 10.21 14.73
CA MET A 108 0.01 8.83 14.61
C MET A 108 0.72 7.92 15.60
N ALA A 109 2.04 8.05 15.76
CA ALA A 109 2.82 7.24 16.69
C ALA A 109 2.42 7.50 18.14
N GLN A 110 2.21 8.77 18.52
CA GLN A 110 1.72 9.14 19.83
C GLN A 110 0.36 8.51 20.14
N LYS A 111 -0.56 8.50 19.17
CA LYS A 111 -1.92 7.98 19.34
C LYS A 111 -2.00 6.45 19.29
N LEU A 112 -1.29 5.82 18.34
CA LEU A 112 -1.45 4.40 18.02
C LEU A 112 -0.39 3.51 18.67
N CYS A 113 0.77 4.07 19.03
CA CYS A 113 1.90 3.37 19.65
C CYS A 113 2.37 4.07 20.94
N PRO A 114 1.48 4.42 21.90
CA PRO A 114 1.81 5.29 23.03
C PRO A 114 2.95 4.75 23.89
N LEU A 115 3.01 3.44 24.12
CA LEU A 115 4.07 2.82 24.91
C LEU A 115 5.46 3.10 24.33
N ILE A 116 5.63 2.90 23.01
CA ILE A 116 6.90 3.15 22.34
C ILE A 116 7.19 4.64 22.32
N TYR A 117 6.19 5.47 22.01
CA TYR A 117 6.35 6.91 21.98
C TYR A 117 6.83 7.46 23.34
N GLU A 118 6.22 7.03 24.45
CA GLU A 118 6.60 7.40 25.81
C GLU A 118 7.97 6.87 26.23
N MET A 119 8.32 5.64 25.83
CA MET A 119 9.63 5.06 26.12
C MET A 119 10.79 5.86 25.53
N TYR A 120 10.62 6.41 24.33
CA TYR A 120 11.64 7.26 23.69
C TYR A 120 11.49 8.75 24.09
N GLY A 121 10.29 9.20 24.44
CA GLY A 121 10.04 10.56 24.91
C GLY A 121 10.52 11.62 23.92
N GLU A 122 11.40 12.52 24.38
CA GLU A 122 11.97 13.57 23.54
C GLU A 122 12.80 13.01 22.38
N ASP A 123 13.42 11.84 22.58
CA ASP A 123 14.26 11.14 21.60
C ASP A 123 13.43 10.33 20.58
N PHE A 124 12.09 10.40 20.63
CA PHE A 124 11.28 9.76 19.60
C PHE A 124 11.51 10.43 18.24
N GLY A 125 12.09 9.66 17.31
CA GLY A 125 12.31 10.05 15.92
C GLY A 125 13.59 10.81 15.62
N THR A 126 14.52 10.84 16.59
CA THR A 126 15.90 11.33 16.44
C THR A 126 16.90 10.23 16.11
#